data_AF-A0A7G7KQ01-F1
#
_entry.id   AF-A0A7G7KQ01-F1
#
_cell.length_a   1.000
_cell.length_b   1.000
_cell.length_c   1.000
_cell.angle_alpha   90.00
_cell.angle_beta   90.00
_cell.angle_gamma   90.00
#
_symmetry.space_group_name_H-M   'P 1'
#
loop_
_entity.id
_entity.type
_entity.pdbx_description
1 polymer ?
#
loop_
_entity_poly.entity_id
_entity_poly.type
_entity_poly.pdbx_seq_one_letter_code
_entity_poly.pdbx_strand_id
1 'polypeptide(L)'
;MHSAQALRERYANGSSTPGEVNAIARIYASIKKLSFPQALEEVHDGLGYGMAEDIDCSQGGFPWLEVERSLVPSGRRWINGLESSVAMSGESR
;
A
#
# COMPACT_ATOMS: atom_id res chain seq x y z
N MET A 1 -16.07 -0.19 -1.91
CA MET A 1 -15.09 -0.04 -0.81
C MET A 1 -13.89 -0.88 -1.17
N HIS A 2 -12.66 -0.33 -1.21
CA HIS A 2 -11.45 -1.06 -1.59
C HIS A 2 -10.91 -1.91 -0.42
N SER A 3 -11.68 -2.88 0.07
CA SER A 3 -11.17 -3.76 1.13
C SER A 3 -9.96 -4.55 0.64
N ALA A 4 -9.04 -4.87 1.54
CA ALA A 4 -7.88 -5.73 1.28
C ALA A 4 -8.27 -7.03 0.54
N GLN A 5 -9.35 -7.69 0.96
CA GLN A 5 -9.87 -8.89 0.29
C GLN A 5 -10.27 -8.62 -1.17
N ALA A 6 -11.03 -7.55 -1.42
CA ALA A 6 -11.48 -7.22 -2.76
C ALA A 6 -10.30 -6.81 -3.68
N LEU A 7 -9.24 -6.20 -3.13
CA LEU A 7 -8.00 -5.91 -3.86
C LEU A 7 -7.29 -7.20 -4.28
N ARG A 8 -7.16 -8.17 -3.37
CA ARG A 8 -6.59 -9.49 -3.66
C ARG A 8 -7.37 -10.21 -4.75
N GLU A 9 -8.70 -10.26 -4.63
CA GLU A 9 -9.57 -10.91 -5.61
C GLU A 9 -9.45 -10.25 -7.00
N ARG A 10 -9.39 -8.92 -7.07
CA ARG A 10 -9.19 -8.22 -8.35
C ARG A 10 -7.83 -8.53 -8.96
N TYR A 11 -6.79 -8.54 -8.14
CA TYR A 11 -5.44 -8.86 -8.60
C TYR A 11 -5.34 -10.30 -9.11
N ALA A 12 -5.88 -11.26 -8.35
CA ALA A 12 -5.93 -12.67 -8.75
C ALA A 12 -6.70 -12.89 -10.06
N ASN A 13 -7.76 -12.11 -10.30
CA ASN A 13 -8.56 -12.17 -11.51
C ASN A 13 -8.02 -11.30 -12.67
N GLY A 14 -6.88 -10.62 -12.50
CA GLY A 14 -6.33 -9.72 -13.52
C GLY A 14 -7.21 -8.50 -13.83
N SER A 15 -8.07 -8.10 -12.89
CA SER A 15 -9.05 -7.01 -13.01
C SER A 15 -8.70 -5.77 -12.16
N SER A 16 -7.49 -5.74 -11.59
CA SER A 16 -6.97 -4.57 -10.89
C SER A 16 -6.85 -3.37 -11.81
N THR A 17 -7.23 -2.20 -11.29
CA THR A 17 -7.01 -0.93 -11.99
C THR A 17 -5.52 -0.55 -12.00
N PRO A 18 -5.06 0.31 -12.93
CA PRO A 18 -3.67 0.77 -12.93
C PRO A 18 -3.22 1.41 -11.62
N GLY A 19 -4.12 2.12 -10.92
CA GLY A 19 -3.83 2.69 -9.60
C GLY A 19 -3.61 1.63 -8.52
N GLU A 20 -4.38 0.54 -8.55
CA GLU A 20 -4.23 -0.59 -7.64
C GLU A 20 -2.93 -1.35 -7.91
N VAL A 21 -2.62 -1.63 -9.17
CA VAL A 21 -1.35 -2.28 -9.57
C VAL A 21 -0.15 -1.45 -9.12
N ASN A 22 -0.19 -0.13 -9.30
CA ASN A 22 0.86 0.76 -8.81
C ASN A 22 1.01 0.71 -7.28
N ALA A 23 -0.10 0.67 -6.53
CA ALA A 23 -0.05 0.57 -5.08
C ALA A 23 0.53 -0.77 -4.61
N ILE A 24 0.12 -1.88 -5.24
CA ILE A 24 0.65 -3.22 -5.01
C ILE A 24 2.16 -3.25 -5.27
N ALA A 25 2.60 -2.74 -6.42
CA ALA A 25 4.01 -2.70 -6.80
C ALA A 25 4.87 -1.88 -5.82
N ARG A 26 4.37 -0.78 -5.25
CA ARG A 26 5.10 0.02 -4.25
C ARG A 26 5.33 -0.74 -2.94
N ILE A 27 4.32 -1.46 -2.46
CA ILE A 27 4.43 -2.30 -1.26
C ILE A 27 5.37 -3.47 -1.55
N TYR A 28 5.20 -4.14 -2.70
CA TYR A 28 6.06 -5.24 -3.12
C TYR A 28 7.54 -4.84 -3.24
N ALA A 29 7.83 -3.69 -3.87
CA ALA A 29 9.17 -3.14 -3.97
C ALA A 29 9.81 -2.96 -2.59
N SER A 30 9.03 -2.46 -1.62
CA SER A 30 9.51 -2.19 -0.26
C SER A 30 9.86 -3.46 0.51
N ILE A 31 9.09 -4.53 0.30
CA ILE A 31 9.30 -5.85 0.90
C ILE A 31 10.51 -6.55 0.27
N LYS A 32 10.57 -6.60 -1.05
CA LYS A 32 11.63 -7.30 -1.80
C LYS A 32 12.92 -6.49 -1.97
N LYS A 33 12.93 -5.23 -1.57
CA LYS A 33 14.04 -4.28 -1.77
C LYS A 33 14.39 -4.11 -3.26
N LEU A 34 13.36 -4.03 -4.09
CA LEU A 34 13.47 -3.80 -5.53
C LEU A 34 13.24 -2.32 -5.87
N SER A 35 13.67 -1.91 -7.06
CA SER A 35 13.21 -0.64 -7.62
C SER A 35 11.73 -0.72 -8.02
N PHE A 36 11.04 0.42 -8.03
CA PHE A 36 9.63 0.45 -8.43
C PHE A 36 9.37 -0.09 -9.84
N PRO A 37 10.17 0.25 -10.88
CA PRO A 37 10.00 -0.31 -12.22
C PRO A 37 10.11 -1.83 -12.24
N GLN A 38 11.14 -2.39 -11.58
CA GLN A 38 11.33 -3.85 -11.50
C GLN A 38 10.17 -4.53 -10.77
N ALA A 39 9.72 -3.95 -9.66
CA ALA A 39 8.57 -4.47 -8.92
C ALA A 39 7.28 -4.40 -9.72
N LEU A 40 7.11 -3.37 -10.55
CA LEU A 40 5.95 -3.22 -11.42
C LEU A 40 5.95 -4.29 -12.51
N GLU A 41 7.10 -4.54 -13.15
CA GLU A 41 7.29 -5.64 -14.11
C GLU A 41 6.96 -6.99 -13.46
N GLU A 42 7.53 -7.29 -12.29
CA GLU A 42 7.27 -8.56 -11.58
C GLU A 42 5.79 -8.76 -11.16
N VAL A 43 5.12 -7.68 -10.77
CA VAL A 43 3.68 -7.69 -10.44
C VAL A 43 2.83 -7.91 -11.70
N HIS A 44 3.26 -7.38 -12.86
CA HIS A 44 2.59 -7.61 -14.14
C HIS A 44 2.84 -9.02 -14.71
N ASP A 45 4.06 -9.55 -14.60
CA ASP A 45 4.44 -10.90 -15.04
C ASP A 45 3.84 -12.01 -14.18
N GLY A 46 3.08 -11.67 -13.13
CA GLY A 46 2.49 -12.64 -12.23
C GLY A 46 3.53 -13.36 -11.36
N LEU A 47 4.77 -12.86 -11.29
CA LEU A 47 5.80 -13.34 -10.37
C LEU A 47 5.44 -13.01 -8.91
N GLY A 48 4.46 -12.12 -8.71
CA GLY A 48 3.71 -11.97 -7.46
C GLY A 48 2.67 -13.08 -7.19
N TYR A 49 2.79 -14.27 -7.78
CA TYR A 49 1.79 -15.36 -7.70
C TYR A 49 1.36 -15.70 -6.25
N GLY A 50 2.28 -15.63 -5.29
CA GLY A 50 2.00 -15.84 -3.86
C GLY A 50 1.18 -14.73 -3.19
N MET A 51 0.95 -13.59 -3.86
CA MET A 51 0.08 -12.53 -3.35
C MET A 51 -1.40 -12.86 -3.56
N ALA A 52 -1.73 -13.67 -4.57
CA ALA A 52 -3.10 -14.07 -4.85
C ALA A 52 -3.64 -15.07 -3.80
N GLU A 53 -2.74 -15.76 -3.11
CA GLU A 53 -3.06 -16.75 -2.08
C GLU A 53 -3.57 -16.07 -0.79
N ASP A 54 -4.52 -16.72 -0.11
CA ASP A 54 -5.04 -16.27 1.19
C ASP A 54 -4.11 -16.74 2.31
N ILE A 55 -2.88 -16.22 2.30
CA ILE A 55 -1.87 -16.54 3.31
C ILE A 55 -1.83 -15.37 4.31
N ASP A 56 -1.84 -15.70 5.60
CA ASP A 56 -1.71 -14.69 6.64
C ASP A 56 -0.37 -13.94 6.50
N CYS A 57 -0.38 -12.62 6.74
CA CYS A 57 0.83 -11.80 6.66
C CYS A 57 1.93 -12.30 7.62
N SER A 58 1.56 -12.85 8.78
CA SER A 58 2.49 -13.43 9.77
C SER A 58 3.16 -14.71 9.27
N GLN A 59 2.59 -15.34 8.25
CA GLN A 59 3.12 -16.55 7.59
C GLN A 59 3.86 -16.24 6.28
N GLY A 60 4.11 -14.95 6.00
CA GLY A 60 4.78 -14.51 4.77
C GLY A 60 3.84 -14.16 3.61
N GLY A 61 2.53 -14.04 3.88
CA GLY A 61 1.55 -13.54 2.92
C GLY A 61 1.74 -12.06 2.58
N PHE A 62 1.16 -11.63 1.46
CA PHE A 62 1.26 -10.25 1.00
C PHE A 62 0.37 -9.31 1.83
N PRO A 63 0.87 -8.13 2.28
CA PRO A 63 0.13 -7.25 3.18
C PRO A 63 -0.89 -6.37 2.44
N TRP A 64 -1.98 -6.99 2.02
CA TRP A 64 -3.09 -6.34 1.29
C TRP A 64 -3.72 -5.16 2.05
N LEU A 65 -3.68 -5.17 3.38
CA LEU A 65 -4.12 -4.04 4.21
C LEU A 65 -3.28 -2.77 4.01
N GLU A 66 -1.99 -2.90 3.68
CA GLU A 66 -1.14 -1.75 3.39
C GLU A 66 -1.45 -1.13 2.02
N VAL A 67 -1.81 -1.97 1.04
CA VAL A 67 -2.28 -1.52 -0.27
C VAL A 67 -3.58 -0.74 -0.13
N GLU A 68 -4.55 -1.28 0.63
CA GLU A 68 -5.80 -0.59 0.94
C GLU A 68 -5.53 0.79 1.56
N ARG A 69 -4.67 0.86 2.58
CA ARG A 69 -4.30 2.12 3.25
C ARG A 69 -3.63 3.11 2.29
N SER A 70 -2.82 2.63 1.35
CA SER A 70 -2.15 3.48 0.35
C SER A 70 -3.09 4.04 -0.72
N LEU A 71 -4.23 3.39 -0.96
CA LEU A 71 -5.21 3.82 -1.96
C LEU A 71 -6.20 4.85 -1.42
N VAL A 72 -6.33 4.98 -0.10
CA VAL A 72 -7.12 6.05 0.51
C VAL A 72 -6.43 7.39 0.24
N PRO A 73 -7.12 8.38 -0.35
CA PRO A 73 -6.54 9.72 -0.54
C PRO A 73 -6.01 10.24 0.80
N SER A 74 -4.78 10.75 0.83
CA SER A 74 -4.10 11.32 2.00
C SER A 74 -4.86 12.46 2.72
N GLY A 75 -6.09 12.78 2.32
CA GLY A 75 -6.96 13.83 2.86
C GLY A 75 -7.94 13.41 3.97
N ARG A 76 -7.91 12.17 4.47
CA ARG A 76 -8.67 11.77 5.69
C ARG A 76 -7.78 11.42 6.87
N ARG A 77 -6.67 12.15 7.02
CA ARG A 77 -5.81 12.12 8.21
C ARG A 77 -6.11 13.33 9.11
N TRP A 78 -7.38 13.51 9.48
CA TRP A 78 -7.84 14.48 10.47
C TRP A 78 -8.99 13.85 11.26
N ILE A 79 -8.72 13.05 12.30
CA ILE A 79 -9.37 13.08 13.64
C ILE A 79 -8.55 12.17 14.59
N ASN A 80 -7.51 12.72 15.17
CA ASN A 80 -7.12 12.55 16.59
C ASN A 80 -5.82 13.32 16.77
N GLY A 81 -5.96 14.64 16.91
CA GLY A 81 -4.89 15.54 17.32
C GLY A 81 -4.50 15.25 18.77
N LEU A 82 -3.60 14.29 18.94
CA LEU A 82 -2.46 14.42 19.84
C LEU A 82 -1.33 14.83 18.89
N GLU A 83 -0.71 16.00 18.94
CA GLU A 83 -0.15 16.68 20.10
C GLU A 83 -0.15 18.19 19.83
N SER A 84 -0.66 19.01 20.76
CA SER A 84 -0.21 20.40 20.87
C SER A 84 1.22 20.36 21.38
N SER A 85 2.21 20.52 20.52
CA SER A 85 3.59 20.71 20.97
C SER A 85 4.33 21.74 20.12
N VAL A 86 4.49 22.89 20.78
CA VAL A 86 5.58 23.86 20.68
C VAL A 86 5.65 24.72 19.40
N ALA A 87 4.96 25.85 19.45
CA ALA A 87 5.44 27.06 18.77
C ALA A 87 6.40 27.77 19.74
N MET A 88 7.70 27.53 19.57
CA MET A 88 8.77 28.41 20.05
C MET A 88 9.53 28.92 18.83
N SER A 89 10.00 30.17 18.95
CA SER A 89 10.63 31.04 17.93
C SER A 89 9.60 31.83 17.13
N GLY A 90 9.39 33.13 17.35
CA GLY A 90 10.26 34.14 17.95
C GLY A 90 10.35 35.28 16.95
N GLU A 91 9.71 36.42 17.23
CA GLU A 91 9.99 37.72 16.64
C GLU A 91 9.01 38.72 17.27
N SER A 92 9.49 39.63 18.12
CA SER A 92 9.04 41.03 18.14
C SER A 92 9.80 41.84 19.19
N ARG A 93 10.77 42.59 18.66
CA ARG A 93 11.31 43.88 19.11
C ARG A 93 12.12 43.97 20.40
#